data_AF-A0A8S0YP26-F1
#
_entry.id   AF-A0A8S0YP26-F1
#
_cell.length_a   1.000
_cell.length_b   1.000
_cell.length_c   1.000
_cell.angle_alpha   90.00
_cell.angle_beta   90.00
_cell.angle_gamma   90.00
#
_symmetry.space_group_name_H-M   'P 1'
#
loop_
_entity.id
_entity.type
_entity.pdbx_description
1 polymer ?
#
loop_
_entity_poly.entity_id
_entity_poly.type
_entity_poly.pdbx_seq_one_letter_code
_entity_poly.pdbx_strand_id
1 'polypeptide(L)'
;MNSLFWLLLTAVTATAKEFTDEELSSFPKLFHLDDYDRCLARRDGLYCLGVFNLLPDVQPNPGYDLLKEYSDEFHRHFNRTRIHRGYCVSTRCPNYVTRNASEHFERCVDKYARSRSLRASINTLHYCHNHTDKHAIKPKTPAQNTFLQCIYAIIAINIIGTAYDLWTKDTPNKNKLITSFSIPSNWRRLTVIYEGEDPRLTALTPLNGVRVLSMLLTMLAHSHVLHFSFYTTNSEELEKLTEKKRGIFLSDGSCSIQALVTISCFLVCYNLLIFSKKQQLNLSMLPLCIIKRIIRIAPVNLLLVCFGATWWLHIRNSPLVSTTIGLESKACQTKFWAHVFFVNNLVDRGNYCLVPTWFLAVDMHMYLVACIFTLIMWRHRSKAIKLYTIIFLASCTLTGVVTYIMEYKSMIYLSTPEQVRRIFRDSESFVNFYMSSWAAIPSCILGLMLAHLQFELDEKRIKLSEYKWFVYLHYTAFPFIFLWALKGIFTRKYNTTIFIAAHAALDTSCYCLITCIFLLGLIHVNGPLKKLFGWSGWNAMARMSLTVLILHWCVNMIIAARPVAYRTSFLDVTVDWTATIVITYILAIPITVLVELPIQKFMGLLMF
;
A
#
# COMPACT_ATOMS: atom_id res chain seq x y z
N MET A 1 29.48 -26.16 -11.75
CA MET A 1 28.27 -25.44 -11.29
C MET A 1 27.87 -25.80 -9.84
N ASN A 2 28.80 -26.23 -8.97
CA ASN A 2 28.53 -26.59 -7.57
C ASN A 2 29.56 -26.01 -6.56
N SER A 3 30.49 -25.16 -7.00
CA SER A 3 31.63 -24.72 -6.16
C SER A 3 31.57 -23.27 -5.68
N LEU A 4 30.66 -22.44 -6.23
CA LEU A 4 30.46 -21.05 -5.77
C LEU A 4 29.50 -20.92 -4.58
N PHE A 5 28.75 -21.98 -4.25
CA PHE A 5 27.73 -21.97 -3.20
C PHE A 5 28.31 -22.26 -1.80
N TRP A 6 29.53 -22.81 -1.72
CA TRP A 6 30.14 -23.27 -0.47
C TRP A 6 31.22 -22.34 0.10
N LEU A 7 31.68 -21.33 -0.65
CA LEU A 7 32.77 -20.43 -0.23
C LEU A 7 32.31 -19.15 0.51
N LEU A 8 31.01 -19.01 0.82
CA LEU A 8 30.42 -17.86 1.52
C LEU A 8 30.03 -18.14 2.98
N LEU A 9 30.55 -19.22 3.58
CA LEU A 9 30.06 -19.79 4.84
C LEU A 9 31.05 -19.65 6.03
N THR A 10 31.85 -18.58 6.05
CA THR A 10 32.54 -18.16 7.27
C THR A 10 32.18 -16.70 7.57
N ALA A 11 31.02 -16.52 8.20
CA ALA A 11 30.65 -15.24 8.81
C ALA A 11 30.43 -15.47 10.30
N VAL A 12 31.22 -14.74 11.09
CA VAL A 12 31.15 -14.64 12.54
C VAL A 12 29.70 -14.35 12.94
N THR A 13 29.11 -15.26 13.72
CA THR A 13 27.83 -15.00 14.38
C THR A 13 28.11 -14.07 15.55
N ALA A 14 27.89 -12.76 15.35
CA ALA A 14 27.73 -11.87 16.49
C ALA A 14 26.42 -12.28 17.19
N THR A 15 26.55 -12.98 18.32
CA THR A 15 25.43 -13.24 19.23
C THR A 15 25.01 -11.91 19.82
N ALA A 16 23.83 -11.43 19.43
CA ALA A 16 23.22 -10.26 20.06
C ALA A 16 22.98 -10.56 21.54
N LYS A 17 23.14 -9.54 22.39
CA LYS A 17 22.90 -9.65 23.83
C LYS A 17 21.40 -9.92 24.05
N GLU A 18 21.07 -11.01 24.73
CA GLU A 18 19.68 -11.28 25.13
C GLU A 18 19.39 -10.55 26.43
N PHE A 19 18.35 -9.70 26.42
CA PHE A 19 17.87 -8.98 27.60
C PHE A 19 16.84 -9.83 28.34
N THR A 20 16.91 -9.85 29.67
CA THR A 20 15.98 -10.59 30.52
C THR A 20 14.60 -9.90 30.58
N ASP A 21 13.54 -10.66 30.87
CA ASP A 21 12.21 -10.07 31.06
C ASP A 21 12.16 -9.08 32.23
N GLU A 22 13.00 -9.28 33.25
CA GLU A 22 13.15 -8.37 34.38
C GLU A 22 13.72 -7.01 33.93
N GLU A 23 14.82 -7.02 33.18
CA GLU A 23 15.42 -5.81 32.59
C GLU A 23 14.42 -5.07 31.70
N LEU A 24 13.69 -5.78 30.83
CA LEU A 24 12.68 -5.18 29.96
C LEU A 24 11.52 -4.56 30.74
N SER A 25 11.12 -5.18 31.85
CA SER A 25 10.04 -4.67 32.72
C SER A 25 10.41 -3.38 33.45
N SER A 26 11.72 -3.13 33.64
CA SER A 26 12.23 -1.92 34.28
C SER A 26 12.09 -0.66 33.40
N PHE A 27 12.00 -0.84 32.08
CA PHE A 27 11.93 0.27 31.14
C PHE A 27 10.61 1.06 31.24
N PRO A 28 10.64 2.39 31.09
CA PRO A 28 9.43 3.18 30.93
C PRO A 28 8.62 2.69 29.73
N LYS A 29 7.29 2.70 29.86
CA LYS A 29 6.40 2.40 28.73
C LYS A 29 6.72 3.31 27.55
N LEU A 30 6.95 2.74 26.36
CA LEU A 30 7.30 3.52 25.18
C LEU A 30 6.17 4.48 24.78
N PHE A 31 4.96 3.93 24.63
CA PHE A 31 3.76 4.70 24.31
C PHE A 31 2.76 4.71 25.46
N HIS A 32 2.09 5.85 25.66
CA HIS A 32 0.95 5.94 26.56
C HIS A 32 -0.05 7.00 26.06
N LEU A 33 -1.33 6.65 26.04
CA LEU A 33 -2.44 7.55 25.76
C LEU A 33 -3.48 7.42 26.88
N ASP A 34 -3.85 8.52 27.52
CA ASP A 34 -5.06 8.58 28.32
C ASP A 34 -6.29 8.60 27.42
N ASP A 35 -7.47 8.36 28.01
CA ASP A 35 -8.73 8.46 27.30
C ASP A 35 -9.00 9.90 26.83
N TYR A 36 -8.76 10.12 25.54
CA TYR A 36 -8.91 11.41 24.87
C TYR A 36 -10.34 11.94 24.96
N ASP A 37 -11.32 11.06 24.75
CA ASP A 37 -12.71 11.46 24.70
C ASP A 37 -13.23 11.83 26.08
N ARG A 38 -12.91 11.00 27.08
CA ARG A 38 -13.27 11.26 28.47
C ARG A 38 -12.58 12.50 29.03
N CYS A 39 -11.32 12.76 28.66
CA CYS A 39 -10.61 13.95 29.10
C CYS A 39 -11.30 15.23 28.63
N LEU A 40 -11.56 15.31 27.32
CA LEU A 40 -12.12 16.50 26.70
C LEU A 40 -13.63 16.62 26.86
N ALA A 41 -14.32 15.62 27.43
CA ALA A 41 -15.70 15.76 27.86
C ALA A 41 -15.85 16.67 29.10
N ARG A 42 -14.79 16.82 29.91
CA ARG A 42 -14.77 17.72 31.06
C ARG A 42 -14.53 19.15 30.61
N ARG A 43 -15.20 20.12 31.23
CA ARG A 43 -15.06 21.56 30.89
C ARG A 43 -13.64 22.10 31.16
N ASP A 44 -12.97 21.58 32.19
CA ASP A 44 -11.59 21.88 32.55
C ASP A 44 -10.56 20.93 31.89
N GLY A 45 -11.03 20.06 30.99
CA GLY A 45 -10.22 19.06 30.32
C GLY A 45 -9.15 19.70 29.43
N LEU A 46 -7.88 19.40 29.72
CA LEU A 46 -6.72 19.72 28.90
C LEU A 46 -6.00 18.41 28.54
N TYR A 47 -5.96 18.09 27.24
CA TYR A 47 -5.26 16.94 26.69
C TYR A 47 -4.07 17.38 25.84
N CYS A 48 -2.88 16.91 26.15
CA CYS A 48 -1.66 17.22 25.39
C CYS A 48 -1.02 15.97 24.82
N LEU A 49 -0.50 16.07 23.59
CA LEU A 49 0.23 15.02 22.90
C LEU A 49 1.65 15.50 22.58
N GLY A 50 2.65 14.68 22.86
CA GLY A 50 4.05 15.00 22.56
C GLY A 50 5.04 13.85 22.73
N VAL A 51 6.28 14.15 22.37
CA VAL A 51 7.44 13.26 22.47
C VAL A 51 8.44 13.86 23.44
N PHE A 52 9.02 13.03 24.30
CA PHE A 52 9.96 13.44 25.34
C PHE A 52 11.26 12.67 25.22
N ASN A 53 12.39 13.37 25.38
CA ASN A 53 13.68 12.73 25.57
C ASN A 53 13.84 12.39 27.05
N LEU A 54 14.27 11.16 27.33
CA LEU A 54 14.67 10.73 28.65
C LEU A 54 16.14 11.05 28.89
N LEU A 55 16.44 11.52 30.09
CA LEU A 55 17.79 11.83 30.57
C LEU A 55 17.98 11.17 31.94
N PRO A 56 19.22 10.85 32.35
CA PRO A 56 19.46 10.40 33.71
C PRO A 56 19.16 11.52 34.72
N ASP A 57 18.50 11.20 35.83
CA ASP A 57 18.27 12.17 36.91
C ASP A 57 19.57 12.47 37.66
N VAL A 58 20.31 11.41 38.01
CA VAL A 58 21.66 11.44 38.61
C VAL A 58 22.58 10.56 37.75
N GLN A 59 23.85 10.93 37.62
CA GLN A 59 24.87 10.08 36.99
C GLN A 59 25.83 9.50 38.04
N PRO A 60 26.25 8.23 37.93
CA PRO A 60 25.87 7.24 36.90
C PRO A 60 24.45 6.69 37.08
N ASN A 61 23.83 6.22 35.99
CA ASN A 61 22.47 5.66 36.01
C ASN A 61 22.40 4.35 35.23
N PRO A 62 22.58 3.20 35.90
CA PRO A 62 22.62 1.89 35.25
C PRO A 62 21.35 1.59 34.44
N GLY A 63 20.18 2.04 34.90
CA GLY A 63 18.92 1.84 34.19
C GLY A 63 18.83 2.64 32.88
N TYR A 64 19.34 3.88 32.87
CA TYR A 64 19.43 4.67 31.65
C TYR A 64 20.47 4.11 30.67
N ASP A 65 21.61 3.65 31.19
CA ASP A 65 22.67 3.08 30.36
C ASP A 65 22.19 1.79 29.66
N LEU A 66 21.47 0.93 30.38
CA LEU A 66 20.81 -0.25 29.83
C LEU A 66 19.74 0.10 28.80
N LEU A 67 18.90 1.10 29.09
CA LEU A 67 17.87 1.61 28.16
C LEU A 67 18.50 2.13 26.86
N LYS A 68 19.64 2.81 26.97
CA LYS A 68 20.40 3.35 25.84
C LYS A 68 21.03 2.22 25.02
N GLU A 69 21.70 1.26 25.67
CA GLU A 69 22.26 0.07 25.01
C GLU A 69 21.18 -0.70 24.23
N TYR A 70 20.01 -0.92 24.83
CA TYR A 70 18.86 -1.53 24.15
C TYR A 70 18.38 -0.71 22.94
N SER A 71 18.32 0.61 23.08
CA SER A 71 17.84 1.52 22.03
C SER A 71 18.84 1.70 20.88
N ASP A 72 20.14 1.50 21.14
CA ASP A 72 21.21 1.63 20.15
C ASP A 72 21.15 0.48 19.11
N GLU A 73 20.51 -0.65 19.43
CA GLU A 73 20.13 -1.70 18.48
C GLU A 73 18.89 -1.32 17.62
N PHE A 74 18.94 -0.15 16.99
CA PHE A 74 17.83 0.46 16.22
C PHE A 74 17.24 -0.40 15.08
N HIS A 75 17.97 -1.45 14.67
CA HIS A 75 17.54 -2.39 13.64
C HIS A 75 16.51 -3.41 14.16
N ARG A 76 16.45 -3.62 15.48
CA ARG A 76 15.55 -4.56 16.18
C ARG A 76 14.59 -3.86 17.12
N HIS A 77 15.03 -2.77 17.73
CA HIS A 77 14.35 -2.14 18.84
C HIS A 77 13.90 -0.72 18.50
N PHE A 78 12.82 -0.29 19.14
CA PHE A 78 12.43 1.12 19.14
C PHE A 78 13.44 1.94 19.93
N ASN A 79 13.51 3.25 19.63
CA ASN A 79 14.34 4.13 20.44
C ASN A 79 13.62 4.47 21.74
N ARG A 80 13.89 3.71 22.81
CA ARG A 80 13.25 3.85 24.12
C ARG A 80 13.80 4.99 24.96
N THR A 81 14.89 5.64 24.54
CA THR A 81 15.31 6.94 25.11
C THR A 81 14.32 8.05 24.79
N ARG A 82 13.40 7.83 23.84
CA ARG A 82 12.30 8.74 23.53
C ARG A 82 10.96 8.09 23.88
N ILE A 83 10.21 8.74 24.75
CA ILE A 83 8.88 8.26 25.13
C ILE A 83 7.79 9.16 24.53
N HIS A 84 6.67 8.53 24.21
CA HIS A 84 5.54 9.14 23.53
C HIS A 84 4.34 9.21 24.47
N ARG A 85 3.77 10.40 24.67
CA ARG A 85 2.73 10.65 25.68
C ARG A 85 1.57 11.43 25.11
N GLY A 86 0.37 10.94 25.36
CA GLY A 86 -0.88 11.69 25.27
C GLY A 86 -1.55 11.70 26.64
N TYR A 87 -1.49 12.81 27.35
CA TYR A 87 -1.98 12.90 28.74
C TYR A 87 -3.17 13.83 28.86
N CYS A 88 -4.13 13.43 29.68
CA CYS A 88 -5.10 14.34 30.26
C CYS A 88 -4.44 15.09 31.43
N VAL A 89 -3.71 16.15 31.11
CA VAL A 89 -2.84 16.88 32.05
C VAL A 89 -3.64 17.44 33.23
N SER A 90 -4.84 17.96 32.95
CA SER A 90 -5.82 18.44 33.94
C SER A 90 -6.15 17.40 35.03
N THR A 91 -6.23 16.12 34.69
CA THR A 91 -6.59 15.05 35.64
C THR A 91 -5.36 14.41 36.27
N ARG A 92 -4.29 14.21 35.49
CA ARG A 92 -3.06 13.57 35.98
C ARG A 92 -2.27 14.45 36.94
N CYS A 93 -2.26 15.76 36.67
CA CYS A 93 -1.40 16.71 37.35
C CYS A 93 -2.18 17.98 37.73
N PRO A 94 -3.27 17.86 38.52
CA PRO A 94 -4.16 18.99 38.83
C PRO A 94 -3.45 20.13 39.58
N ASN A 95 -2.43 19.80 40.38
CA ASN A 95 -1.74 20.75 41.26
C ASN A 95 -0.70 21.62 40.54
N TYR A 96 -0.42 21.37 39.26
CA TYR A 96 0.57 22.11 38.48
C TYR A 96 -0.12 23.10 37.54
N VAL A 97 -0.93 24.01 38.06
CA VAL A 97 -1.61 25.02 37.23
C VAL A 97 -0.58 26.08 36.77
N THR A 98 0.12 25.81 35.67
CA THR A 98 0.97 26.80 35.00
C THR A 98 0.14 27.53 33.93
N ARG A 99 0.45 28.80 33.65
CA ARG A 99 -0.21 29.54 32.55
C ARG A 99 0.07 28.90 31.18
N ASN A 100 1.18 28.19 31.04
CA ASN A 100 1.59 27.52 29.80
C ASN A 100 1.26 26.02 29.85
N ALA A 101 0.39 25.56 28.94
CA ALA A 101 -0.01 24.15 28.82
C ALA A 101 1.16 23.23 28.47
N SER A 102 2.15 23.71 27.69
CA SER A 102 3.34 22.94 27.35
C SER A 102 4.20 22.64 28.57
N GLU A 103 4.41 23.65 29.42
CA GLU A 103 5.18 23.50 30.65
C GLU A 103 4.45 22.60 31.65
N HIS A 104 3.12 22.75 31.75
CA HIS A 104 2.28 21.87 32.58
C HIS A 104 2.46 20.41 32.15
N PHE A 105 2.39 20.17 30.85
CA PHE A 105 2.55 18.85 30.28
C PHE A 105 3.95 18.27 30.52
N GLU A 106 5.00 19.06 30.30
CA GLU A 106 6.38 18.63 30.52
C GLU A 106 6.65 18.28 31.98
N ARG A 107 6.27 19.13 32.92
CA ARG A 107 6.41 18.84 34.36
C ARG A 107 5.64 17.59 34.77
N CYS A 108 4.47 17.35 34.17
CA CYS A 108 3.67 16.17 34.45
C CYS A 108 4.36 14.87 33.99
N VAL A 109 5.01 14.91 32.82
CA VAL A 109 5.78 13.76 32.31
C VAL A 109 7.10 13.61 33.07
N ASP A 110 7.78 14.70 33.41
CA ASP A 110 9.01 14.69 34.22
C ASP A 110 8.76 14.08 35.61
N LYS A 111 7.64 14.41 36.26
CA LYS A 111 7.25 13.77 37.53
C LYS A 111 7.15 12.24 37.42
N TYR A 112 6.60 11.74 36.32
CA TYR A 112 6.56 10.31 36.03
C TYR A 112 7.96 9.74 35.79
N ALA A 113 8.80 10.43 35.02
CA ALA A 113 10.17 10.00 34.75
C ALA A 113 11.01 9.93 36.04
N ARG A 114 10.87 10.91 36.94
CA ARG A 114 11.59 10.96 38.22
C ARG A 114 11.28 9.79 39.14
N SER A 115 10.04 9.28 39.11
CA SER A 115 9.67 8.06 39.84
C SER A 115 10.45 6.81 39.40
N ARG A 116 11.17 6.91 38.28
CA ARG A 116 12.02 5.86 37.68
C ARG A 116 13.49 6.29 37.61
N SER A 117 13.90 7.26 38.41
CA SER A 117 15.27 7.82 38.42
C SER A 117 15.68 8.44 37.07
N LEU A 118 14.72 8.96 36.31
CA LEU A 118 14.94 9.62 35.01
C LEU A 118 14.40 11.05 35.03
N ARG A 119 14.84 11.88 34.09
CA ARG A 119 14.24 13.17 33.77
C ARG A 119 13.64 13.11 32.37
N ALA A 120 12.54 13.82 32.16
CA ALA A 120 11.94 13.95 30.84
C ALA A 120 11.96 15.41 30.40
N SER A 121 12.51 15.68 29.21
CA SER A 121 12.41 16.98 28.56
C SER A 121 11.58 16.88 27.29
N ILE A 122 10.77 17.90 27.02
CA ILE A 122 9.93 17.91 25.83
C ILE A 122 10.79 18.04 24.58
N ASN A 123 10.70 17.07 23.68
CA ASN A 123 11.36 17.10 22.39
C ASN A 123 10.46 17.74 21.33
N THR A 124 9.17 17.37 21.35
CA THR A 124 8.20 17.84 20.37
C THR A 124 6.83 17.89 21.01
N LEU A 125 6.24 19.07 21.10
CA LEU A 125 4.82 19.23 21.40
C LEU A 125 4.04 19.12 20.10
N HIS A 126 3.14 18.14 19.99
CA HIS A 126 2.27 18.03 18.81
C HIS A 126 1.10 19.00 18.92
N TYR A 127 0.37 18.95 20.04
CA TYR A 127 -0.70 19.90 20.36
C TYR A 127 -1.13 19.75 21.83
N CYS A 128 -1.84 20.76 22.32
CA CYS A 128 -2.69 20.65 23.50
C CYS A 128 -4.09 21.13 23.11
N HIS A 129 -5.11 20.29 23.33
CA HIS A 129 -6.51 20.64 23.09
C HIS A 129 -7.25 20.72 24.41
N ASN A 130 -8.20 21.64 24.48
CA ASN A 130 -9.14 21.74 25.58
C ASN A 130 -10.57 21.33 25.15
N HIS A 131 -11.51 21.35 26.10
CA HIS A 131 -12.93 21.10 25.84
C HIS A 131 -13.48 21.96 24.69
N THR A 132 -13.17 23.26 24.70
CA THR A 132 -13.66 24.19 23.68
C THR A 132 -13.12 23.89 22.30
N ASP A 133 -11.86 23.45 22.17
CA ASP A 133 -11.25 23.12 20.88
C ASP A 133 -11.92 21.91 20.22
N LYS A 134 -12.31 20.91 21.04
CA LYS A 134 -13.01 19.71 20.57
C LYS A 134 -14.44 20.01 20.14
N HIS A 135 -15.15 20.83 20.91
CA HIS A 135 -16.55 21.16 20.67
C HIS A 135 -16.74 22.40 19.78
N ALA A 136 -15.65 23.05 19.36
CA ALA A 136 -15.70 24.15 18.41
C ALA A 136 -16.33 23.67 17.09
N ILE A 137 -17.51 24.19 16.78
CA ILE A 137 -18.13 24.01 15.48
C ILE A 137 -17.30 24.79 14.47
N LYS A 138 -16.41 24.09 13.76
CA LYS A 138 -15.65 24.68 12.66
C LYS A 138 -16.59 24.79 11.45
N PRO A 139 -16.75 25.98 10.86
CA PRO A 139 -17.55 26.12 9.65
C PRO A 139 -16.93 25.26 8.55
N LYS A 140 -17.79 24.61 7.75
CA LYS A 140 -17.33 23.79 6.63
C LYS A 140 -16.54 24.66 5.66
N THR A 141 -15.36 24.20 5.26
CA THR A 141 -14.58 24.91 4.25
C THR A 141 -15.29 24.89 2.90
N PRO A 142 -15.01 25.83 2.00
CA PRO A 142 -15.56 25.81 0.64
C PRO A 142 -15.34 24.46 -0.05
N ALA A 143 -14.15 23.87 0.08
CA ALA A 143 -13.82 22.57 -0.48
C ALA A 143 -14.69 21.42 0.08
N GLN A 144 -15.00 21.44 1.39
CA GLN A 144 -15.89 20.44 2.00
C GLN A 144 -17.32 20.57 1.48
N ASN A 145 -17.81 21.80 1.28
CA ASN A 145 -19.13 22.05 0.71
C ASN A 145 -19.20 21.65 -0.76
N THR A 146 -18.17 21.98 -1.56
CA THR A 146 -18.07 21.54 -2.97
C THR A 146 -18.06 20.03 -3.06
N PHE A 147 -17.30 19.33 -2.21
CA PHE A 147 -17.31 17.87 -2.19
C PHE A 147 -18.70 17.30 -1.90
N LEU A 148 -19.43 17.83 -0.91
CA LEU A 148 -20.80 17.42 -0.63
C LEU A 148 -21.74 17.66 -1.82
N GLN A 149 -21.63 18.81 -2.47
CA GLN A 149 -22.42 19.12 -3.68
C GLN A 149 -22.12 18.13 -4.81
N CYS A 150 -20.85 17.76 -5.02
CA CYS A 150 -20.47 16.73 -5.98
C CYS A 150 -21.09 15.37 -5.65
N ILE A 151 -21.09 14.95 -4.38
CA ILE A 151 -21.74 13.70 -3.95
C ILE A 151 -23.25 13.74 -4.21
N TYR A 152 -23.93 14.85 -3.86
CA TYR A 152 -25.35 15.00 -4.15
C TYR A 152 -25.65 14.97 -5.64
N ALA A 153 -24.82 15.60 -6.47
CA ALA A 153 -24.95 15.54 -7.92
C ALA A 153 -24.78 14.12 -8.48
N ILE A 154 -23.78 13.36 -8.01
CA ILE A 154 -23.58 11.96 -8.39
C ILE A 154 -24.82 11.13 -8.04
N ILE A 155 -25.35 11.27 -6.82
CA ILE A 155 -26.55 10.55 -6.39
C ILE A 155 -27.74 10.95 -7.27
N ALA A 156 -27.97 12.25 -7.50
CA ALA A 156 -29.07 12.74 -8.32
C ALA A 156 -29.01 12.21 -9.76
N ILE A 157 -27.84 12.23 -10.40
CA ILE A 157 -27.67 11.72 -11.78
C ILE A 157 -27.96 10.22 -11.85
N ASN A 158 -27.55 9.43 -10.86
CA ASN A 158 -27.85 7.99 -10.81
C ASN A 158 -29.35 7.72 -10.56
N ILE A 159 -30.02 8.53 -9.73
CA ILE A 159 -31.46 8.44 -9.52
C ILE A 159 -32.21 8.77 -10.81
N ILE A 160 -31.84 9.86 -11.50
CA ILE A 160 -32.44 10.26 -12.78
C ILE A 160 -32.21 9.17 -13.84
N GLY A 161 -30.98 8.66 -13.95
CA GLY A 161 -30.63 7.59 -14.88
C GLY A 161 -31.42 6.31 -14.63
N THR A 162 -31.64 5.97 -13.35
CA THR A 162 -32.46 4.82 -12.95
C THR A 162 -33.95 5.03 -13.23
N ALA A 163 -34.49 6.19 -12.90
CA ALA A 163 -35.89 6.52 -13.18
C ALA A 163 -36.19 6.50 -14.68
N TYR A 164 -35.30 7.06 -15.50
CA TYR A 164 -35.40 7.02 -16.96
C TYR A 164 -35.33 5.59 -17.51
N ASP A 165 -34.43 4.75 -16.98
CA ASP A 165 -34.27 3.35 -17.37
C ASP A 165 -35.53 2.52 -17.08
N LEU A 166 -36.15 2.73 -15.92
CA LEU A 166 -37.39 2.07 -15.51
C LEU A 166 -38.61 2.57 -16.32
N TRP A 167 -38.67 3.87 -16.61
CA TRP A 167 -39.78 4.47 -17.36
C TRP A 167 -39.78 4.06 -18.83
N THR A 168 -38.61 4.07 -19.47
CA THR A 168 -38.49 3.76 -20.90
C THR A 168 -38.50 2.28 -21.24
N LYS A 169 -38.36 1.37 -20.26
CA LYS A 169 -38.29 -0.09 -20.46
C LYS A 169 -37.37 -0.45 -21.64
N ASP A 170 -37.67 -1.50 -22.41
CA ASP A 170 -36.89 -1.92 -23.60
C ASP A 170 -37.40 -1.27 -24.89
N THR A 171 -37.73 0.03 -24.84
CA THR A 171 -38.07 0.77 -26.07
C THR A 171 -36.84 0.90 -27.00
N PRO A 172 -37.03 0.85 -28.33
CA PRO A 172 -35.93 0.88 -29.30
C PRO A 172 -35.15 2.22 -29.33
N ASN A 173 -35.77 3.33 -28.93
CA ASN A 173 -35.17 4.68 -28.94
C ASN A 173 -34.58 5.12 -27.59
N LYS A 174 -34.24 4.16 -26.73
CA LYS A 174 -33.72 4.41 -25.39
C LYS A 174 -32.35 5.11 -25.43
N ASN A 175 -32.24 6.26 -24.78
CA ASN A 175 -30.98 6.99 -24.73
C ASN A 175 -29.94 6.24 -23.87
N LYS A 176 -28.89 5.72 -24.53
CA LYS A 176 -27.81 4.94 -23.91
C LYS A 176 -26.95 5.76 -22.95
N LEU A 177 -26.85 7.08 -23.13
CA LEU A 177 -26.08 7.96 -22.26
C LEU A 177 -26.74 8.11 -20.88
N ILE A 178 -28.05 8.38 -20.85
CA ILE A 178 -28.79 8.54 -19.58
C ILE A 178 -28.85 7.21 -18.82
N THR A 179 -29.10 6.12 -19.54
CA THR A 179 -29.14 4.76 -18.97
C THR A 179 -27.76 4.22 -18.59
N SER A 180 -26.68 4.96 -18.86
CA SER A 180 -25.36 4.63 -18.33
C SER A 180 -25.29 4.79 -16.81
N PHE A 181 -26.15 5.65 -16.24
CA PHE A 181 -26.24 5.91 -14.81
C PHE A 181 -27.35 5.09 -14.10
N SER A 182 -27.92 4.09 -14.76
CA SER A 182 -28.90 3.19 -14.13
C SER A 182 -28.24 2.27 -13.11
N ILE A 183 -28.70 2.34 -11.86
CA ILE A 183 -28.18 1.51 -10.75
C ILE A 183 -28.42 0.01 -11.03
N PRO A 184 -29.63 -0.46 -11.40
CA PRO A 184 -29.85 -1.87 -11.73
C PRO A 184 -28.95 -2.38 -12.87
N SER A 185 -28.73 -1.56 -13.90
CA SER A 185 -27.85 -1.90 -15.03
C SER A 185 -26.40 -2.08 -14.58
N ASN A 186 -25.90 -1.15 -13.77
CA ASN A 186 -24.53 -1.20 -13.26
C ASN A 186 -24.33 -2.30 -12.21
N TRP A 187 -25.35 -2.57 -11.38
CA TRP A 187 -25.34 -3.71 -10.45
C TRP A 187 -25.26 -5.04 -11.18
N ARG A 188 -26.10 -5.23 -12.23
CA ARG A 188 -26.03 -6.43 -13.08
C ARG A 188 -24.66 -6.55 -13.74
N ARG A 189 -24.07 -5.45 -14.22
CA ARG A 189 -22.71 -5.45 -14.78
C ARG A 189 -21.63 -5.81 -13.76
N LEU A 190 -21.81 -5.44 -12.50
CA LEU A 190 -20.88 -5.80 -11.42
C LEU A 190 -20.95 -7.30 -11.12
N THR A 191 -22.14 -7.89 -11.08
CA THR A 191 -22.37 -9.28 -10.63
C THR A 191 -22.41 -10.32 -11.76
N VAL A 192 -22.58 -9.90 -13.02
CA VAL A 192 -22.66 -10.82 -14.17
C VAL A 192 -21.40 -11.66 -14.32
N ILE A 193 -21.57 -12.95 -14.54
CA ILE A 193 -20.51 -13.85 -14.96
C ILE A 193 -20.55 -13.85 -16.49
N TYR A 194 -19.53 -13.28 -17.15
CA TYR A 194 -19.44 -13.34 -18.60
C TYR A 194 -18.85 -14.69 -19.01
N GLU A 195 -19.59 -15.45 -19.80
CA GLU A 195 -19.01 -16.53 -20.60
C GLU A 195 -18.33 -15.85 -21.80
N GLY A 196 -17.00 -15.86 -21.83
CA GLY A 196 -16.24 -15.07 -22.79
C GLY A 196 -16.37 -15.59 -24.22
N GLU A 197 -16.66 -14.69 -25.17
CA GLU A 197 -16.76 -14.99 -26.60
C GLU A 197 -15.42 -15.41 -27.23
N ASP A 198 -14.28 -14.88 -26.77
CA ASP A 198 -12.94 -15.31 -27.20
C ASP A 198 -12.31 -16.27 -26.18
N PRO A 199 -12.07 -17.54 -26.54
CA PRO A 199 -11.44 -18.53 -25.66
C PRO A 199 -10.10 -18.08 -25.05
N ARG A 200 -9.34 -17.24 -25.76
CA ARG A 200 -8.06 -16.70 -25.27
C ARG A 200 -8.23 -15.76 -24.09
N LEU A 201 -9.28 -14.93 -24.11
CA LEU A 201 -9.60 -14.03 -23.00
C LEU A 201 -10.19 -14.80 -21.81
N THR A 202 -11.01 -15.83 -22.09
CA THR A 202 -11.54 -16.72 -21.06
C THR A 202 -10.44 -17.50 -20.34
N ALA A 203 -9.34 -17.83 -21.04
CA ALA A 203 -8.17 -18.47 -20.42
C ALA A 203 -7.46 -17.57 -19.38
N LEU A 204 -7.69 -16.24 -19.41
CA LEU A 204 -7.12 -15.29 -18.45
C LEU A 204 -7.96 -15.10 -17.17
N THR A 205 -9.14 -15.70 -17.07
CA THR A 205 -10.02 -15.59 -15.89
C THR A 205 -9.29 -15.84 -14.54
N PRO A 206 -8.37 -16.81 -14.42
CA PRO A 206 -7.63 -17.03 -13.17
C PRO A 206 -6.84 -15.81 -12.67
N LEU A 207 -6.47 -14.87 -13.55
CA LEU A 207 -5.77 -13.66 -13.14
C LEU A 207 -6.64 -12.75 -12.26
N ASN A 208 -7.97 -12.86 -12.32
CA ASN A 208 -8.86 -12.13 -11.42
C ASN A 208 -8.65 -12.60 -9.97
N GLY A 209 -8.59 -13.91 -9.73
CA GLY A 209 -8.31 -14.47 -8.41
C GLY A 209 -6.93 -14.06 -7.90
N VAL A 210 -5.90 -14.08 -8.76
CA VAL A 210 -4.54 -13.64 -8.39
C VAL A 210 -4.54 -12.19 -7.93
N ARG A 211 -5.18 -11.28 -8.69
CA ARG A 211 -5.27 -9.86 -8.29
C ARG A 211 -6.01 -9.66 -6.97
N VAL A 212 -7.11 -10.39 -6.75
CA VAL A 212 -7.86 -10.30 -5.49
C VAL A 212 -7.00 -10.78 -4.32
N LEU A 213 -6.35 -11.94 -4.45
CA LEU A 213 -5.48 -12.47 -3.39
C LEU A 213 -4.31 -11.52 -3.10
N SER A 214 -3.65 -10.99 -4.13
CA SER A 214 -2.61 -9.97 -3.95
C SER A 214 -3.12 -8.73 -3.21
N MET A 215 -4.35 -8.28 -3.50
CA MET A 215 -4.96 -7.16 -2.77
C MET A 215 -5.18 -7.48 -1.29
N LEU A 216 -5.69 -8.68 -0.98
CA LEU A 216 -5.92 -9.12 0.41
C LEU A 216 -4.61 -9.19 1.20
N LEU A 217 -3.53 -9.66 0.57
CA LEU A 217 -2.19 -9.68 1.18
C LEU A 217 -1.62 -8.26 1.38
N THR A 218 -1.84 -7.34 0.44
CA THR A 218 -1.47 -5.92 0.61
C THR A 218 -2.20 -5.29 1.80
N MET A 219 -3.49 -5.57 1.96
CA MET A 219 -4.25 -5.09 3.13
C MET A 219 -3.70 -5.65 4.44
N LEU A 220 -3.28 -6.93 4.46
CA LEU A 220 -2.65 -7.53 5.64
C LEU A 220 -1.34 -6.81 5.97
N ALA A 221 -0.49 -6.56 4.97
CA ALA A 221 0.76 -5.83 5.13
C ALA A 221 0.52 -4.41 5.69
N HIS A 222 -0.44 -3.67 5.16
CA HIS A 222 -0.79 -2.35 5.67
C HIS A 222 -1.38 -2.39 7.09
N SER A 223 -2.19 -3.41 7.41
CA SER A 223 -2.70 -3.58 8.79
C SER A 223 -1.55 -3.77 9.78
N HIS A 224 -0.53 -4.56 9.41
CA HIS A 224 0.69 -4.65 10.21
C HIS A 224 1.40 -3.30 10.35
N VAL A 225 1.64 -2.57 9.26
CA VAL A 225 2.27 -1.23 9.32
C VAL A 225 1.53 -0.30 10.28
N LEU A 226 0.19 -0.29 10.27
CA LEU A 226 -0.59 0.59 11.14
C LEU A 226 -0.49 0.21 12.63
N HIS A 227 -0.30 -1.06 12.99
CA HIS A 227 -0.02 -1.45 14.37
C HIS A 227 1.34 -0.93 14.87
N PHE A 228 2.32 -0.70 13.98
CA PHE A 228 3.55 0.01 14.33
C PHE A 228 3.33 1.52 14.40
N SER A 229 2.53 2.09 13.50
CA SER A 229 2.32 3.55 13.42
C SER A 229 1.48 4.13 14.57
N PHE A 230 0.48 3.38 15.04
CA PHE A 230 -0.36 3.79 16.17
C PHE A 230 0.20 3.28 17.50
N TYR A 231 -0.10 4.00 18.58
CA TYR A 231 0.47 3.72 19.89
C TYR A 231 -0.12 2.47 20.51
N THR A 232 0.74 1.48 20.77
CA THR A 232 0.39 0.21 21.42
C THR A 232 0.96 0.14 22.83
N THR A 233 0.32 -0.64 23.69
CA THR A 233 0.72 -0.77 25.11
C THR A 233 1.82 -1.80 25.34
N ASN A 234 2.08 -2.68 24.37
CA ASN A 234 3.08 -3.74 24.40
C ASN A 234 3.96 -3.68 23.14
N SER A 235 4.75 -2.61 23.01
CA SER A 235 5.64 -2.40 21.85
C SER A 235 6.70 -3.49 21.70
N GLU A 236 7.02 -4.20 22.77
CA GLU A 236 7.93 -5.35 22.78
C GLU A 236 7.45 -6.47 21.83
N GLU A 237 6.13 -6.66 21.71
CA GLU A 237 5.60 -7.68 20.80
C GLU A 237 5.82 -7.29 19.34
N LEU A 238 5.85 -5.99 19.02
CA LEU A 238 6.16 -5.50 17.68
C LEU A 238 7.65 -5.66 17.34
N GLU A 239 8.54 -5.40 18.30
CA GLU A 239 9.99 -5.65 18.18
C GLU A 239 10.24 -7.16 17.94
N LYS A 240 9.61 -8.03 18.76
CA LYS A 240 9.64 -9.49 18.57
C LYS A 240 9.09 -9.91 17.21
N LEU A 241 8.07 -9.24 16.68
CA LEU A 241 7.55 -9.51 15.33
C LEU A 241 8.61 -9.20 14.26
N THR A 242 9.31 -8.06 14.36
CA THR A 242 10.38 -7.71 13.39
C THR A 242 11.59 -8.65 13.43
N GLU A 243 11.85 -9.30 14.57
CA GLU A 243 12.95 -10.27 14.75
C GLU A 243 12.55 -11.71 14.36
N LYS A 244 11.33 -12.13 14.71
CA LYS A 244 10.86 -13.49 14.44
C LYS A 244 10.71 -13.72 12.94
N LYS A 245 10.93 -14.96 12.52
CA LYS A 245 10.69 -15.46 11.15
C LYS A 245 9.29 -15.08 10.61
N ARG A 246 8.32 -14.84 11.49
CA ARG A 246 6.93 -14.47 11.17
C ARG A 246 6.78 -13.03 10.66
N GLY A 247 7.53 -12.04 11.16
CA GLY A 247 7.43 -10.66 10.65
C GLY A 247 8.17 -10.43 9.34
N ILE A 248 9.02 -11.37 8.94
CA ILE A 248 9.79 -11.27 7.69
C ILE A 248 8.89 -11.35 6.46
N PHE A 249 7.77 -12.09 6.55
CA PHE A 249 6.73 -12.12 5.50
C PHE A 249 6.17 -10.74 5.16
N LEU A 250 6.27 -9.77 6.08
CA LEU A 250 5.72 -8.43 5.93
C LEU A 250 6.78 -7.40 5.55
N SER A 251 8.06 -7.76 5.69
CA SER A 251 9.20 -6.87 5.44
C SER A 251 9.60 -6.76 3.96
N ASP A 252 9.06 -7.61 3.09
CA ASP A 252 9.37 -7.64 1.66
C ASP A 252 8.15 -7.43 0.75
N GLY A 253 7.35 -6.40 1.06
CA GLY A 253 6.19 -6.02 0.23
C GLY A 253 6.56 -5.59 -1.21
N SER A 254 7.82 -5.19 -1.45
CA SER A 254 8.30 -4.69 -2.75
C SER A 254 8.06 -5.69 -3.89
N CYS A 255 8.38 -6.96 -3.65
CA CYS A 255 8.23 -8.03 -4.61
C CYS A 255 6.77 -8.18 -5.09
N SER A 256 5.82 -8.13 -4.15
CA SER A 256 4.38 -8.26 -4.45
C SER A 256 3.86 -7.12 -5.33
N ILE A 257 4.30 -5.89 -5.08
CA ILE A 257 3.90 -4.73 -5.88
C ILE A 257 4.48 -4.83 -7.30
N GLN A 258 5.73 -5.24 -7.42
CA GLN A 258 6.38 -5.43 -8.72
C GLN A 258 5.69 -6.53 -9.55
N ALA A 259 5.24 -7.62 -8.92
CA ALA A 259 4.41 -8.63 -9.60
C ALA A 259 3.07 -8.06 -10.10
N LEU A 260 2.42 -7.15 -9.36
CA LEU A 260 1.21 -6.47 -9.82
C LEU A 260 1.48 -5.60 -11.06
N VAL A 261 2.62 -4.89 -11.10
CA VAL A 261 3.06 -4.15 -12.29
C VAL A 261 3.25 -5.10 -13.48
N THR A 262 3.93 -6.23 -13.27
CA THR A 262 4.12 -7.25 -14.31
C THR A 262 2.78 -7.76 -14.86
N ILE A 263 1.80 -8.05 -13.99
CA ILE A 263 0.45 -8.47 -14.40
C ILE A 263 -0.25 -7.35 -15.21
N SER A 264 -0.20 -6.11 -14.75
CA SER A 264 -0.76 -4.95 -15.46
C SER A 264 -0.19 -4.78 -16.87
N CYS A 265 1.15 -4.81 -16.99
CA CYS A 265 1.87 -4.66 -18.26
C CYS A 265 1.63 -5.84 -19.20
N PHE A 266 1.58 -7.07 -18.67
CA PHE A 266 1.20 -8.26 -19.42
C PHE A 266 -0.17 -8.11 -20.06
N LEU A 267 -1.18 -7.71 -19.28
CA LEU A 267 -2.56 -7.61 -19.76
C LEU A 267 -2.73 -6.55 -20.85
N VAL A 268 -2.13 -5.37 -20.70
CA VAL A 268 -2.24 -4.32 -21.73
C VAL A 268 -1.58 -4.77 -23.03
N CYS A 269 -0.36 -5.30 -22.95
CA CYS A 269 0.39 -5.75 -24.12
C CYS A 269 -0.35 -6.89 -24.83
N TYR A 270 -0.78 -7.90 -24.09
CA TYR A 270 -1.48 -9.05 -24.65
C TYR A 270 -2.83 -8.67 -25.29
N ASN A 271 -3.60 -7.78 -24.67
CA ASN A 271 -4.84 -7.26 -25.27
C ASN A 271 -4.58 -6.46 -26.55
N LEU A 272 -3.52 -5.65 -26.61
CA LEU A 272 -3.13 -4.95 -27.83
C LEU A 272 -2.69 -5.92 -28.93
N LEU A 273 -1.93 -6.96 -28.60
CA LEU A 273 -1.52 -8.00 -29.56
C LEU A 273 -2.73 -8.78 -30.10
N ILE A 274 -3.73 -9.11 -29.27
CA ILE A 274 -4.99 -9.68 -29.76
C ILE A 274 -5.71 -8.69 -30.67
N PHE A 275 -5.80 -7.42 -30.28
CA PHE A 275 -6.44 -6.38 -31.09
C PHE A 275 -5.75 -6.18 -32.44
N SER A 276 -4.42 -6.42 -32.51
CA SER A 276 -3.64 -6.37 -33.75
C SER A 276 -4.12 -7.35 -34.82
N LYS A 277 -4.91 -8.37 -34.46
CA LYS A 277 -5.55 -9.29 -35.41
C LYS A 277 -6.77 -8.70 -36.10
N LYS A 278 -7.42 -7.71 -35.48
CA LYS A 278 -8.61 -7.04 -36.03
C LYS A 278 -8.24 -5.76 -36.78
N GLN A 279 -7.25 -5.02 -36.27
CA GLN A 279 -6.81 -3.75 -36.85
C GLN A 279 -5.30 -3.61 -36.73
N GLN A 280 -4.65 -3.03 -37.74
CA GLN A 280 -3.22 -2.73 -37.64
C GLN A 280 -2.95 -1.70 -36.55
N LEU A 281 -1.98 -1.99 -35.68
CA LEU A 281 -1.58 -1.07 -34.62
C LEU A 281 -0.63 0.00 -35.18
N ASN A 282 -0.86 1.25 -34.77
CA ASN A 282 0.01 2.39 -35.07
C ASN A 282 0.18 3.28 -33.83
N LEU A 283 1.26 4.06 -33.77
CA LEU A 283 1.56 4.96 -32.65
C LEU A 283 0.49 6.05 -32.47
N SER A 284 -0.25 6.38 -33.53
CA SER A 284 -1.41 7.27 -33.48
C SER A 284 -2.55 6.76 -32.57
N MET A 285 -2.54 5.47 -32.19
CA MET A 285 -3.49 4.91 -31.23
C MET A 285 -3.09 5.16 -29.76
N LEU A 286 -1.89 5.69 -29.50
CA LEU A 286 -1.41 5.94 -28.15
C LEU A 286 -2.33 6.91 -27.37
N PRO A 287 -2.78 8.06 -27.91
CA PRO A 287 -3.73 8.93 -27.22
C PRO A 287 -5.03 8.20 -26.84
N LEU A 288 -5.53 7.33 -27.70
CA LEU A 288 -6.71 6.52 -27.42
C LEU A 288 -6.49 5.57 -26.23
N CYS A 289 -5.33 4.91 -26.19
CA CYS A 289 -4.94 4.03 -25.09
C CYS A 289 -4.85 4.80 -23.76
N ILE A 290 -4.30 6.02 -23.79
CA ILE A 290 -4.17 6.90 -22.63
C ILE A 290 -5.55 7.32 -22.12
N ILE A 291 -6.39 7.85 -23.00
CA ILE A 291 -7.75 8.31 -22.67
C ILE A 291 -8.56 7.16 -22.05
N LYS A 292 -8.55 5.97 -22.65
CA LYS A 292 -9.26 4.80 -22.11
C LYS A 292 -8.78 4.42 -20.71
N ARG A 293 -7.48 4.54 -20.43
CA ARG A 293 -6.92 4.26 -19.09
C ARG A 293 -7.29 5.33 -18.08
N ILE A 294 -7.25 6.61 -18.47
CA ILE A 294 -7.63 7.74 -17.61
C ILE A 294 -9.11 7.64 -17.23
N ILE A 295 -10.01 7.38 -18.19
CA ILE A 295 -11.45 7.18 -17.93
C ILE A 295 -11.69 6.07 -16.91
N ARG A 296 -10.86 5.02 -16.95
CA ARG A 296 -10.96 3.90 -16.02
C ARG A 296 -10.52 4.27 -14.59
N ILE A 297 -9.41 5.00 -14.45
CA ILE A 297 -8.75 5.20 -13.14
C ILE A 297 -9.14 6.52 -12.47
N ALA A 298 -9.16 7.61 -13.23
CA ALA A 298 -9.27 8.97 -12.69
C ALA A 298 -10.55 9.22 -11.88
N PRO A 299 -11.75 8.74 -12.27
CA PRO A 299 -12.97 9.08 -11.52
C PRO A 299 -12.93 8.62 -10.07
N VAL A 300 -12.51 7.37 -9.83
CA VAL A 300 -12.40 6.81 -8.47
C VAL A 300 -11.22 7.42 -7.72
N ASN A 301 -10.07 7.58 -8.38
CA ASN A 301 -8.88 8.17 -7.78
C ASN A 301 -9.16 9.59 -7.28
N LEU A 302 -9.72 10.46 -8.13
CA LEU A 302 -10.00 11.85 -7.77
C LEU A 302 -11.09 11.96 -6.69
N LEU A 303 -12.13 11.12 -6.74
CA LEU A 303 -13.15 11.09 -5.69
C LEU A 303 -12.54 10.78 -4.32
N LEU A 304 -11.67 9.77 -4.24
CA LEU A 304 -11.07 9.35 -2.98
C LEU A 304 -9.97 10.29 -2.49
N VAL A 305 -9.19 10.89 -3.40
CA VAL A 305 -8.24 11.96 -3.03
C VAL A 305 -8.98 13.20 -2.54
N CYS A 306 -10.08 13.60 -3.18
CA CYS A 306 -10.96 14.68 -2.69
C CYS A 306 -11.48 14.39 -1.29
N PHE A 307 -11.95 13.17 -1.05
CA PHE A 307 -12.40 12.73 0.27
C PHE A 307 -11.27 12.80 1.30
N GLY A 308 -10.07 12.31 0.94
CA GLY A 308 -8.86 12.39 1.76
C GLY A 308 -8.49 13.84 2.11
N ALA A 309 -8.64 14.76 1.17
CA ALA A 309 -8.36 16.19 1.35
C ALA A 309 -9.38 16.93 2.22
N THR A 310 -10.60 16.42 2.41
CA THR A 310 -11.72 17.20 2.98
C THR A 310 -12.37 16.56 4.21
N TRP A 311 -12.98 15.39 4.06
CA TRP A 311 -13.84 14.78 5.07
C TRP A 311 -13.14 13.71 5.90
N TRP A 312 -12.09 13.07 5.36
CA TRP A 312 -11.42 11.94 6.00
C TRP A 312 -10.92 12.23 7.43
N LEU A 313 -10.37 13.42 7.67
CA LEU A 313 -9.90 13.88 8.99
C LEU A 313 -11.00 13.91 10.07
N HIS A 314 -12.27 14.06 9.67
CA HIS A 314 -13.39 14.32 10.58
C HIS A 314 -14.21 13.06 10.91
N ILE A 315 -13.85 11.90 10.36
CA ILE A 315 -14.65 10.67 10.53
C ILE A 315 -14.54 10.10 11.94
N ARG A 316 -13.37 10.23 12.55
CA ARG A 316 -13.11 9.69 13.89
C ARG A 316 -12.28 10.66 14.69
N ASN A 317 -12.71 10.91 15.93
CA ASN A 317 -11.92 11.64 16.91
C ASN A 317 -10.95 10.67 17.60
N SER A 318 -9.66 10.97 17.56
CA SER A 318 -8.64 10.23 18.29
C SER A 318 -7.40 11.10 18.43
N PRO A 319 -6.59 10.93 19.50
CA PRO A 319 -5.47 11.80 19.76
C PRO A 319 -4.41 11.76 18.65
N LEU A 320 -4.28 10.64 17.94
CA LEU A 320 -3.26 10.47 16.89
C LEU A 320 -3.72 10.92 15.49
N VAL A 321 -5.00 11.28 15.33
CA VAL A 321 -5.59 11.60 14.01
C VAL A 321 -4.92 12.81 13.36
N SER A 322 -4.63 13.88 14.11
CA SER A 322 -3.97 15.08 13.58
C SER A 322 -2.54 14.82 13.09
N THR A 323 -1.82 13.90 13.76
CA THR A 323 -0.44 13.52 13.43
C THR A 323 -0.32 12.34 12.48
N THR A 324 -1.45 11.77 12.02
CA THR A 324 -1.48 10.65 11.06
C THR A 324 -2.33 11.04 9.85
N ILE A 325 -3.65 10.83 9.93
CA ILE A 325 -4.63 11.19 8.90
C ILE A 325 -4.52 12.67 8.52
N GLY A 326 -4.29 13.57 9.49
CA GLY A 326 -4.11 15.00 9.25
C GLY A 326 -2.91 15.35 8.37
N LEU A 327 -1.79 14.63 8.51
CA LEU A 327 -0.61 14.84 7.67
C LEU A 327 -0.88 14.43 6.23
N GLU A 328 -1.53 13.28 6.00
CA GLU A 328 -1.92 12.85 4.65
C GLU A 328 -3.01 13.72 4.06
N SER A 329 -4.01 14.13 4.84
CA SER A 329 -5.08 15.03 4.39
C SER A 329 -4.53 16.36 3.91
N LYS A 330 -3.55 16.93 4.63
CA LYS A 330 -2.83 18.14 4.20
C LYS A 330 -2.06 17.91 2.91
N ALA A 331 -1.38 16.77 2.76
CA ALA A 331 -0.71 16.41 1.51
C ALA A 331 -1.72 16.25 0.34
N CYS A 332 -2.91 15.72 0.60
CA CYS A 332 -3.97 15.61 -0.41
C CYS A 332 -4.48 16.98 -0.88
N GLN A 333 -4.59 17.95 0.04
CA GLN A 333 -4.97 19.32 -0.30
C GLN A 333 -3.93 20.01 -1.18
N THR A 334 -2.64 19.87 -0.87
CA THR A 334 -1.57 20.54 -1.63
C THR A 334 -1.27 19.86 -2.96
N LYS A 335 -1.41 18.53 -3.03
CA LYS A 335 -1.03 17.73 -4.21
C LYS A 335 -2.20 17.20 -5.02
N PHE A 336 -3.42 17.70 -4.81
CA PHE A 336 -4.62 17.27 -5.56
C PHE A 336 -4.38 17.26 -7.08
N TRP A 337 -3.80 18.34 -7.61
CA TRP A 337 -3.49 18.48 -9.04
C TRP A 337 -2.51 17.41 -9.55
N ALA A 338 -1.56 16.97 -8.72
CA ALA A 338 -0.59 15.95 -9.11
C ALA A 338 -1.25 14.57 -9.27
N HIS A 339 -2.35 14.29 -8.56
CA HIS A 339 -3.15 13.08 -8.74
C HIS A 339 -4.02 13.11 -10.01
N VAL A 340 -4.35 14.30 -10.53
CA VAL A 340 -5.05 14.45 -11.83
C VAL A 340 -4.14 13.99 -12.98
N PHE A 341 -2.86 14.36 -12.92
CA PHE A 341 -1.87 14.04 -13.96
C PHE A 341 -1.05 12.78 -13.69
N PHE A 342 -1.32 12.05 -12.60
CA PHE A 342 -0.58 10.85 -12.17
C PHE A 342 0.94 11.08 -11.96
N VAL A 343 1.33 12.28 -11.51
CA VAL A 343 2.72 12.66 -11.21
C VAL A 343 2.99 12.83 -9.72
N ASN A 344 2.08 12.36 -8.86
CA ASN A 344 2.14 12.53 -7.41
C ASN A 344 3.34 11.83 -6.74
N ASN A 345 3.95 10.83 -7.39
CA ASN A 345 5.17 10.17 -6.93
C ASN A 345 6.47 10.84 -7.45
N LEU A 346 6.37 11.81 -8.37
CA LEU A 346 7.52 12.54 -8.93
C LEU A 346 7.71 13.91 -8.26
N VAL A 347 6.59 14.59 -7.95
CA VAL A 347 6.55 15.93 -7.34
C VAL A 347 6.45 15.81 -5.83
N ASP A 348 7.24 16.59 -5.08
CA ASP A 348 7.23 16.64 -3.60
C ASP A 348 7.12 15.25 -2.96
N ARG A 349 8.12 14.41 -3.24
CA ARG A 349 8.05 12.96 -3.08
C ARG A 349 7.85 12.52 -1.62
N GLY A 350 8.35 13.30 -0.66
CA GLY A 350 8.25 13.01 0.78
C GLY A 350 6.84 13.25 1.37
N ASN A 351 6.03 14.10 0.74
CA ASN A 351 4.65 14.35 1.15
C ASN A 351 3.70 13.55 0.26
N TYR A 352 3.37 12.32 0.66
CA TYR A 352 2.39 11.51 -0.05
C TYR A 352 0.98 11.65 0.56
N CYS A 353 -0.01 11.70 -0.32
CA CYS A 353 -1.44 11.66 -0.02
C CYS A 353 -1.93 10.25 -0.29
N LEU A 354 -2.59 9.60 0.68
CA LEU A 354 -3.11 8.23 0.57
C LEU A 354 -2.06 7.27 0.04
N VAL A 355 -1.31 6.62 0.94
CA VAL A 355 -0.13 5.81 0.59
C VAL A 355 -0.31 4.95 -0.67
N PRO A 356 -1.38 4.17 -0.89
CA PRO A 356 -1.49 3.33 -2.08
C PRO A 356 -1.50 4.07 -3.43
N THR A 357 -1.77 5.37 -3.48
CA THR A 357 -1.89 6.13 -4.73
C THR A 357 -0.56 6.34 -5.47
N TRP A 358 0.60 6.18 -4.81
CA TRP A 358 1.88 6.22 -5.51
C TRP A 358 1.99 5.06 -6.51
N PHE A 359 1.43 3.89 -6.18
CA PHE A 359 1.39 2.75 -7.08
C PHE A 359 0.58 3.05 -8.34
N LEU A 360 -0.52 3.79 -8.23
CA LEU A 360 -1.32 4.17 -9.41
C LEU A 360 -0.56 5.07 -10.38
N ALA A 361 0.26 5.98 -9.86
CA ALA A 361 1.15 6.80 -10.68
C ALA A 361 2.19 5.94 -11.40
N VAL A 362 2.87 5.05 -10.67
CA VAL A 362 3.83 4.10 -11.24
C VAL A 362 3.19 3.21 -12.30
N ASP A 363 2.02 2.64 -12.02
CA ASP A 363 1.26 1.81 -12.96
C ASP A 363 0.85 2.58 -14.22
N MET A 364 0.46 3.86 -14.11
CA MET A 364 0.19 4.71 -15.27
C MET A 364 1.45 4.97 -16.11
N HIS A 365 2.59 5.26 -15.47
CA HIS A 365 3.87 5.44 -16.16
C HIS A 365 4.30 4.15 -16.90
N MET A 366 4.21 2.99 -16.23
CA MET A 366 4.55 1.71 -16.84
C MET A 366 3.55 1.29 -17.92
N TYR A 367 2.28 1.67 -17.81
CA TYR A 367 1.27 1.50 -18.85
C TYR A 367 1.64 2.27 -20.12
N LEU A 368 2.09 3.52 -20.01
CA LEU A 368 2.56 4.32 -21.15
C LEU A 368 3.75 3.64 -21.85
N VAL A 369 4.74 3.23 -21.06
CA VAL A 369 5.91 2.48 -21.55
C VAL A 369 5.47 1.21 -22.28
N ALA A 370 4.61 0.42 -21.66
CA ALA A 370 4.10 -0.82 -22.24
C ALA A 370 3.34 -0.60 -23.56
N CYS A 371 2.48 0.42 -23.63
CA CYS A 371 1.79 0.80 -24.86
C CYS A 371 2.76 1.20 -25.97
N ILE A 372 3.71 2.09 -25.70
CA ILE A 372 4.69 2.56 -26.69
C ILE A 372 5.49 1.38 -27.26
N PHE A 373 6.08 0.56 -26.37
CA PHE A 373 6.87 -0.59 -26.81
C PHE A 373 6.04 -1.60 -27.60
N THR A 374 4.79 -1.87 -27.20
CA THR A 374 3.92 -2.80 -27.91
C THR A 374 3.52 -2.25 -29.29
N LEU A 375 3.10 -0.97 -29.37
CA LEU A 375 2.68 -0.32 -30.62
C LEU A 375 3.81 -0.23 -31.65
N ILE A 376 5.07 -0.14 -31.21
CA ILE A 376 6.25 -0.14 -32.09
C ILE A 376 6.63 -1.58 -32.50
N MET A 377 6.64 -2.52 -31.54
CA MET A 377 7.27 -3.83 -31.72
C MET A 377 6.31 -4.97 -32.10
N TRP A 378 5.00 -4.74 -32.19
CA TRP A 378 4.01 -5.79 -32.43
C TRP A 378 4.26 -6.63 -33.69
N ARG A 379 4.81 -6.02 -34.77
CA ARG A 379 5.15 -6.72 -36.02
C ARG A 379 6.43 -7.53 -35.94
N HIS A 380 7.39 -7.12 -35.10
CA HIS A 380 8.76 -7.65 -35.11
C HIS A 380 9.06 -8.46 -33.84
N ARG A 381 8.29 -9.52 -33.58
CA ARG A 381 8.29 -10.24 -32.29
C ARG A 381 9.64 -10.82 -31.88
N SER A 382 10.36 -11.46 -32.80
CA SER A 382 11.70 -12.00 -32.49
C SER A 382 12.69 -10.89 -32.13
N LYS A 383 12.60 -9.72 -32.79
CA LYS A 383 13.39 -8.54 -32.44
C LYS A 383 12.91 -7.92 -31.12
N ALA A 384 11.61 -7.95 -30.85
CA ALA A 384 11.00 -7.47 -29.62
C ALA A 384 11.56 -8.19 -28.40
N ILE A 385 11.57 -9.53 -28.40
CA ILE A 385 12.11 -10.32 -27.28
C ILE A 385 13.60 -10.02 -27.07
N LYS A 386 14.41 -9.95 -28.14
CA LYS A 386 15.84 -9.58 -28.03
C LYS A 386 16.03 -8.20 -27.42
N LEU A 387 15.27 -7.21 -27.88
CA LEU A 387 15.31 -5.84 -27.36
C LEU A 387 14.89 -5.79 -25.88
N TYR A 388 13.78 -6.45 -25.53
CA TYR A 388 13.29 -6.51 -24.15
C TYR A 388 14.29 -7.18 -23.23
N THR A 389 14.96 -8.26 -23.65
CA THR A 389 16.04 -8.87 -22.85
C THR A 389 17.19 -7.88 -22.60
N ILE A 390 17.61 -7.12 -23.62
CA ILE A 390 18.66 -6.10 -23.45
C ILE A 390 18.22 -5.02 -22.46
N ILE A 391 17.00 -4.48 -22.63
CA ILE A 391 16.47 -3.43 -21.74
C ILE A 391 16.30 -3.96 -20.31
N PHE A 392 15.82 -5.20 -20.16
CA PHE A 392 15.67 -5.84 -18.85
C PHE A 392 17.02 -5.93 -18.12
N LEU A 393 18.04 -6.48 -18.78
CA LEU A 393 19.39 -6.57 -18.20
C LEU A 393 19.96 -5.19 -17.89
N ALA A 394 19.82 -4.22 -18.81
CA ALA A 394 20.27 -2.85 -18.60
C ALA A 394 19.56 -2.19 -17.41
N SER A 395 18.25 -2.39 -17.25
CA SER A 395 17.46 -1.83 -16.15
C SER A 395 17.78 -2.47 -14.79
N CYS A 396 18.08 -3.77 -14.75
CA CYS A 396 18.55 -4.44 -13.53
C CYS A 396 19.93 -3.91 -13.14
N THR A 397 20.85 -3.80 -14.09
CA THR A 397 22.19 -3.24 -13.86
C THR A 397 22.10 -1.79 -13.40
N LEU A 398 21.28 -0.96 -14.05
CA LEU A 398 21.06 0.43 -13.65
C LEU A 398 20.53 0.51 -12.21
N THR A 399 19.58 -0.36 -11.85
CA THR A 399 19.05 -0.43 -10.49
C THR A 399 20.13 -0.76 -9.48
N GLY A 400 20.99 -1.74 -9.76
CA GLY A 400 22.13 -2.08 -8.91
C GLY A 400 23.14 -0.94 -8.79
N VAL A 401 23.53 -0.32 -9.91
CA VAL A 401 24.49 0.79 -9.95
C VAL A 401 23.98 2.01 -9.19
N VAL A 402 22.73 2.42 -9.41
CA VAL A 402 22.12 3.55 -8.70
C VAL A 402 22.00 3.26 -7.21
N THR A 403 21.60 2.03 -6.84
CA THR A 403 21.52 1.62 -5.43
C THR A 403 22.90 1.64 -4.76
N TYR A 404 23.94 1.23 -5.47
CA TYR A 404 25.31 1.25 -4.98
C TYR A 404 25.84 2.67 -4.78
N ILE A 405 25.66 3.55 -5.77
CA ILE A 405 26.17 4.93 -5.73
C ILE A 405 25.42 5.78 -4.71
N MET A 406 24.10 5.65 -4.65
CA MET A 406 23.25 6.47 -3.77
C MET A 406 23.02 5.84 -2.39
N GLU A 407 23.65 4.70 -2.12
CA GLU A 407 23.49 3.92 -0.88
C GLU A 407 22.02 3.62 -0.50
N TYR A 408 21.17 3.42 -1.50
CA TYR A 408 19.77 3.10 -1.26
C TYR A 408 19.61 1.73 -0.60
N LYS A 409 18.64 1.63 0.31
CA LYS A 409 18.31 0.40 1.03
C LYS A 409 16.99 -0.17 0.52
N SER A 410 16.94 -1.49 0.29
CA SER A 410 15.69 -2.18 -0.01
C SER A 410 14.79 -2.26 1.24
N MET A 411 13.50 -2.56 1.04
CA MET A 411 12.53 -2.59 2.15
C MET A 411 12.88 -3.54 3.29
N ILE A 412 13.57 -4.65 2.98
CA ILE A 412 14.00 -5.62 3.99
C ILE A 412 14.93 -4.96 5.04
N TYR A 413 15.77 -4.02 4.61
CA TYR A 413 16.70 -3.27 5.46
C TYR A 413 16.06 -2.01 6.05
N LEU A 414 15.05 -1.43 5.39
CA LEU A 414 14.32 -0.27 5.90
C LEU A 414 13.28 -0.63 6.97
N SER A 415 12.81 -1.87 7.01
CA SER A 415 11.73 -2.34 7.91
C SER A 415 12.19 -2.49 9.36
N THR A 416 12.74 -1.43 9.95
CA THR A 416 13.03 -1.30 11.38
C THR A 416 11.82 -0.73 12.11
N PRO A 417 11.64 -1.00 13.42
CA PRO A 417 10.44 -0.57 14.15
C PRO A 417 10.15 0.93 14.03
N GLU A 418 11.16 1.80 14.18
CA GLU A 418 11.00 3.26 14.07
C GLU A 418 10.62 3.73 12.67
N GLN A 419 11.23 3.16 11.63
CA GLN A 419 10.94 3.54 10.24
C GLN A 419 9.53 3.11 9.84
N VAL A 420 9.11 1.89 10.20
CA VAL A 420 7.74 1.40 9.94
C VAL A 420 6.72 2.26 10.69
N ARG A 421 6.97 2.61 11.96
CA ARG A 421 6.09 3.49 12.74
C ARG A 421 5.85 4.83 12.04
N ARG A 422 6.88 5.41 11.44
CA ARG A 422 6.78 6.68 10.70
C ARG A 422 6.35 6.50 9.24
N ILE A 423 5.95 5.30 8.82
CA ILE A 423 5.58 4.96 7.44
C ILE A 423 6.70 5.41 6.47
N PHE A 424 7.96 5.25 6.90
CA PHE A 424 9.15 5.56 6.11
C PHE A 424 9.26 7.02 5.61
N ARG A 425 8.53 7.98 6.21
CA ARG A 425 8.52 9.40 5.77
C ARG A 425 9.91 10.04 5.71
N ASP A 426 10.78 9.65 6.64
CA ASP A 426 12.12 10.22 6.77
C ASP A 426 13.18 9.43 5.96
N SER A 427 12.76 8.47 5.12
CA SER A 427 13.67 7.61 4.37
C SER A 427 13.77 8.01 2.91
N GLU A 428 14.95 8.48 2.49
CA GLU A 428 15.23 8.74 1.07
C GLU A 428 15.11 7.49 0.21
N SER A 429 15.49 6.32 0.74
CA SER A 429 15.37 5.05 0.01
C SER A 429 13.90 4.69 -0.28
N PHE A 430 12.98 4.98 0.64
CA PHE A 430 11.56 4.76 0.38
C PHE A 430 11.05 5.70 -0.72
N VAL A 431 11.39 6.97 -0.61
CA VAL A 431 10.84 8.03 -1.45
C VAL A 431 11.46 8.08 -2.86
N ASN A 432 12.77 7.92 -2.97
CA ASN A 432 13.52 8.07 -4.23
C ASN A 432 13.79 6.75 -4.96
N PHE A 433 13.75 5.62 -4.25
CA PHE A 433 13.96 4.29 -4.85
C PHE A 433 12.67 3.48 -4.88
N TYR A 434 12.07 3.17 -3.74
CA TYR A 434 10.91 2.26 -3.68
C TYR A 434 9.65 2.81 -4.40
N MET A 435 9.29 4.08 -4.19
CA MET A 435 8.13 4.72 -4.83
C MET A 435 8.39 5.19 -6.26
N SER A 436 9.60 4.99 -6.77
CA SER A 436 10.02 5.53 -8.06
C SER A 436 9.50 4.70 -9.24
N SER A 437 9.15 5.37 -10.33
CA SER A 437 8.71 4.69 -11.55
C SER A 437 9.84 3.91 -12.24
N TRP A 438 11.09 4.37 -12.10
CA TRP A 438 12.23 3.76 -12.76
C TRP A 438 12.58 2.39 -12.16
N ALA A 439 12.38 2.19 -10.85
CA ALA A 439 12.58 0.91 -10.20
C ALA A 439 11.58 -0.17 -10.66
N ALA A 440 10.48 0.23 -11.31
CA ALA A 440 9.47 -0.69 -11.86
C ALA A 440 9.70 -1.10 -13.32
N ILE A 441 10.71 -0.53 -13.99
CA ILE A 441 11.03 -0.84 -15.39
C ILE A 441 11.31 -2.34 -15.60
N PRO A 442 12.14 -3.04 -14.79
CA PRO A 442 12.38 -4.47 -14.99
C PRO A 442 11.09 -5.29 -15.02
N SER A 443 10.18 -5.02 -14.08
CA SER A 443 8.88 -5.70 -13.96
C SER A 443 7.93 -5.41 -15.14
N CYS A 444 7.95 -4.16 -15.63
CA CYS A 444 7.22 -3.78 -16.85
C CYS A 444 7.71 -4.60 -18.05
N ILE A 445 9.03 -4.66 -18.26
CA ILE A 445 9.63 -5.39 -19.38
C ILE A 445 9.36 -6.90 -19.28
N LEU A 446 9.41 -7.50 -18.09
CA LEU A 446 9.02 -8.90 -17.89
C LEU A 446 7.55 -9.14 -18.27
N GLY A 447 6.65 -8.20 -17.96
CA GLY A 447 5.24 -8.28 -18.38
C GLY A 447 5.08 -8.24 -19.91
N LEU A 448 5.86 -7.40 -20.60
CA LEU A 448 5.89 -7.35 -22.07
C LEU A 448 6.42 -8.66 -22.67
N MET A 449 7.52 -9.18 -22.13
CA MET A 449 8.10 -10.47 -22.57
C MET A 449 7.07 -11.60 -22.41
N LEU A 450 6.40 -11.64 -21.26
CA LEU A 450 5.34 -12.62 -20.97
C LEU A 450 4.19 -12.55 -21.98
N ALA A 451 3.77 -11.33 -22.35
CA ALA A 451 2.67 -11.12 -23.28
C ALA A 451 3.01 -11.57 -24.69
N HIS A 452 4.21 -11.24 -25.18
CA HIS A 452 4.68 -11.70 -26.48
C HIS A 452 4.85 -13.22 -26.53
N LEU A 453 5.39 -13.82 -25.46
CA LEU A 453 5.52 -15.27 -25.35
C LEU A 453 4.15 -15.96 -25.37
N GLN A 454 3.22 -15.49 -24.54
CA GLN A 454 1.86 -16.04 -24.50
C GLN A 454 1.16 -15.93 -25.86
N PHE A 455 1.24 -14.77 -26.50
CA PHE A 455 0.64 -14.55 -27.81
C PHE A 455 1.23 -15.46 -28.90
N GLU A 456 2.54 -15.71 -28.85
CA GLU A 456 3.20 -16.65 -29.77
C GLU A 456 2.78 -18.09 -29.52
N LEU A 457 2.65 -18.50 -28.25
CA LEU A 457 2.12 -19.83 -27.89
C LEU A 457 0.69 -20.02 -28.42
N ASP A 458 -0.15 -19.00 -28.29
CA ASP A 458 -1.53 -19.04 -28.82
C ASP A 458 -1.57 -19.13 -30.35
N GLU A 459 -0.71 -18.39 -31.05
CA GLU A 459 -0.64 -18.47 -32.52
C GLU A 459 -0.12 -19.81 -33.02
N LYS A 460 0.92 -20.34 -32.37
CA LYS A 460 1.47 -21.66 -32.69
C LYS A 460 0.62 -22.81 -32.15
N ARG A 461 -0.44 -22.51 -31.39
CA ARG A 461 -1.32 -23.49 -30.71
C ARG A 461 -0.54 -24.46 -29.82
N ILE A 462 0.56 -24.01 -29.23
CA ILE A 462 1.39 -24.81 -28.33
C ILE A 462 0.73 -24.83 -26.95
N LYS A 463 0.41 -26.03 -26.45
CA LYS A 463 -0.14 -26.21 -25.11
C LYS A 463 0.99 -26.58 -24.16
N LEU A 464 1.33 -25.66 -23.25
CA LEU A 464 2.40 -25.92 -22.26
C LEU A 464 2.06 -27.06 -21.28
N SER A 465 0.78 -27.43 -21.15
CA SER A 465 0.31 -28.55 -20.34
C SER A 465 0.79 -29.93 -20.83
N GLU A 466 1.23 -30.04 -22.08
CA GLU A 466 1.77 -31.30 -22.63
C GLU A 466 3.21 -31.55 -22.16
N TYR A 467 3.91 -30.51 -21.72
CA TYR A 467 5.30 -30.59 -21.29
C TYR A 467 5.39 -30.81 -19.77
N LYS A 468 5.66 -32.06 -19.35
CA LYS A 468 5.73 -32.43 -17.92
C LYS A 468 6.69 -31.56 -17.10
N TRP A 469 7.85 -31.19 -17.65
CA TRP A 469 8.82 -30.32 -16.98
C TRP A 469 8.23 -28.96 -16.62
N PHE A 470 7.40 -28.39 -17.50
CA PHE A 470 6.75 -27.11 -17.28
C PHE A 470 5.62 -27.22 -16.25
N VAL A 471 4.86 -28.32 -16.28
CA VAL A 471 3.84 -28.60 -15.27
C VAL A 471 4.46 -28.66 -13.86
N TYR A 472 5.59 -29.37 -13.70
CA TYR A 472 6.32 -29.38 -12.43
C TYR A 472 6.79 -27.98 -12.05
N LEU A 473 7.34 -27.22 -13.00
CA LEU A 473 7.81 -25.86 -12.77
C LEU A 473 6.67 -24.91 -12.32
N HIS A 474 5.47 -25.05 -12.87
CA HIS A 474 4.29 -24.27 -12.44
C HIS A 474 3.89 -24.59 -10.99
N TYR A 475 3.78 -25.88 -10.65
CA TYR A 475 3.38 -26.29 -9.30
C TYR A 475 4.44 -25.97 -8.25
N THR A 476 5.72 -25.96 -8.61
CA THR A 476 6.78 -25.49 -7.69
C THR A 476 6.82 -23.97 -7.59
N ALA A 477 6.55 -23.22 -8.67
CA ALA A 477 6.53 -21.76 -8.62
C ALA A 477 5.57 -21.20 -7.56
N PHE A 478 4.40 -21.83 -7.35
CA PHE A 478 3.40 -21.37 -6.38
C PHE A 478 3.91 -21.31 -4.92
N PRO A 479 4.40 -22.41 -4.29
CA PRO A 479 4.99 -22.32 -2.95
C PRO A 479 6.25 -21.45 -2.94
N PHE A 480 7.04 -21.42 -4.01
CA PHE A 480 8.23 -20.56 -4.08
C PHE A 480 7.89 -19.06 -3.99
N ILE A 481 6.75 -18.61 -4.51
CA ILE A 481 6.27 -17.23 -4.34
C ILE A 481 6.14 -16.86 -2.85
N PHE A 482 5.57 -17.74 -2.02
CA PHE A 482 5.42 -17.49 -0.59
C PHE A 482 6.74 -17.68 0.18
N LEU A 483 7.52 -18.69 -0.19
CA LEU A 483 8.82 -18.95 0.42
C LEU A 483 9.86 -17.88 0.09
N TRP A 484 9.70 -17.15 -1.02
CA TRP A 484 10.61 -16.07 -1.42
C TRP A 484 10.77 -15.01 -0.31
N ALA A 485 9.67 -14.70 0.39
CA ALA A 485 9.71 -13.75 1.51
C ALA A 485 10.67 -14.19 2.64
N LEU A 486 10.84 -15.50 2.86
CA LEU A 486 11.73 -16.03 3.91
C LEU A 486 13.21 -15.74 3.65
N LYS A 487 13.61 -15.40 2.41
CA LYS A 487 14.99 -15.01 2.10
C LYS A 487 15.45 -13.83 2.96
N GLY A 488 14.53 -12.97 3.41
CA GLY A 488 14.83 -11.82 4.27
C GLY A 488 15.58 -12.20 5.55
N ILE A 489 15.38 -13.43 6.07
CA ILE A 489 16.13 -13.98 7.22
C ILE A 489 17.63 -14.02 6.93
N PHE A 490 17.98 -14.46 5.72
CA PHE A 490 19.36 -14.60 5.29
C PHE A 490 19.92 -13.24 4.83
N THR A 491 19.15 -12.50 4.03
CA THR A 491 19.54 -11.19 3.50
C THR A 491 19.95 -10.21 4.59
N ARG A 492 19.23 -10.16 5.71
CA ARG A 492 19.55 -9.25 6.85
C ARG A 492 20.88 -9.54 7.54
N LYS A 493 21.49 -10.72 7.33
CA LYS A 493 22.81 -11.05 7.89
C LYS A 493 23.96 -10.38 7.14
N TYR A 494 23.72 -9.95 5.90
CA TYR A 494 24.73 -9.36 5.03
C TYR A 494 24.40 -7.88 4.81
N ASN A 495 25.29 -7.01 5.26
CA ASN A 495 25.11 -5.55 5.22
C ASN A 495 26.17 -4.84 4.36
N THR A 496 26.91 -5.56 3.52
CA THR A 496 27.88 -4.91 2.61
C THR A 496 27.14 -4.18 1.48
N THR A 497 27.61 -2.99 1.11
CA THR A 497 26.96 -2.14 0.09
C THR A 497 26.82 -2.86 -1.25
N ILE A 498 27.82 -3.66 -1.63
CA ILE A 498 27.79 -4.47 -2.87
C ILE A 498 26.67 -5.51 -2.81
N PHE A 499 26.50 -6.20 -1.67
CA PHE A 499 25.44 -7.19 -1.52
C PHE A 499 24.05 -6.53 -1.55
N ILE A 500 23.88 -5.40 -0.87
CA ILE A 500 22.62 -4.64 -0.87
C ILE A 500 22.25 -4.20 -2.29
N ALA A 501 23.22 -3.67 -3.05
CA ALA A 501 23.03 -3.26 -4.43
C ALA A 501 22.67 -4.43 -5.36
N ALA A 502 23.40 -5.54 -5.27
CA ALA A 502 23.11 -6.75 -6.03
C ALA A 502 21.74 -7.32 -5.69
N HIS A 503 21.38 -7.32 -4.40
CA HIS A 503 20.07 -7.72 -3.92
C HIS A 503 18.98 -6.83 -4.50
N ALA A 504 19.10 -5.51 -4.41
CA ALA A 504 18.12 -4.57 -4.97
C ALA A 504 17.89 -4.74 -6.48
N ALA A 505 18.93 -5.10 -7.24
CA ALA A 505 18.86 -5.34 -8.68
C ALA A 505 18.14 -6.65 -9.06
N LEU A 506 18.41 -7.73 -8.32
CA LEU A 506 18.00 -9.08 -8.69
C LEU A 506 16.71 -9.53 -8.00
N ASP A 507 16.43 -9.00 -6.82
CA ASP A 507 15.42 -9.56 -5.94
C ASP A 507 14.00 -9.53 -6.53
N THR A 508 13.54 -8.34 -6.88
CA THR A 508 12.23 -8.13 -7.50
C THR A 508 12.17 -8.77 -8.89
N SER A 509 13.27 -8.72 -9.65
CA SER A 509 13.41 -9.32 -10.97
C SER A 509 13.24 -10.84 -10.95
N CYS A 510 13.89 -11.54 -10.01
CA CYS A 510 13.74 -12.97 -9.83
C CYS A 510 12.34 -13.35 -9.35
N TYR A 511 11.75 -12.59 -8.42
CA TYR A 511 10.37 -12.81 -7.98
C TYR A 511 9.37 -12.65 -9.13
N CYS A 512 9.52 -11.62 -9.95
CA CYS A 512 8.66 -11.39 -11.12
C CYS A 512 8.83 -12.51 -12.16
N LEU A 513 10.03 -13.07 -12.36
CA LEU A 513 10.23 -14.23 -13.23
C LEU A 513 9.48 -15.47 -12.73
N ILE A 514 9.54 -15.76 -11.42
CA ILE A 514 8.77 -16.85 -10.80
C ILE A 514 7.26 -16.60 -10.99
N THR A 515 6.83 -15.35 -10.82
CA THR A 515 5.43 -14.94 -11.05
C THR A 515 5.02 -15.16 -12.52
N CYS A 516 5.86 -14.80 -13.49
CA CYS A 516 5.59 -15.03 -14.92
C CYS A 516 5.37 -16.52 -15.23
N ILE A 517 6.22 -17.40 -14.69
CA ILE A 517 6.09 -18.86 -14.81
C ILE A 517 4.76 -19.33 -14.22
N PHE A 518 4.44 -18.85 -13.01
CA PHE A 518 3.19 -19.18 -12.35
C PHE A 518 1.96 -18.75 -13.18
N LEU A 519 1.96 -17.53 -13.71
CA LEU A 519 0.89 -16.99 -14.55
C LEU A 519 0.71 -17.79 -15.86
N LEU A 520 1.78 -18.15 -16.56
CA LEU A 520 1.69 -19.01 -17.75
C LEU A 520 1.07 -20.36 -17.42
N GLY A 521 1.47 -20.95 -16.30
CA GLY A 521 0.88 -22.22 -15.86
C GLY A 521 -0.59 -22.10 -15.50
N LEU A 522 -1.04 -21.00 -14.88
CA LEU A 522 -2.49 -20.77 -14.66
C LEU A 522 -3.30 -20.67 -15.97
N ILE A 523 -2.71 -20.16 -17.04
CA ILE A 523 -3.36 -20.05 -18.35
C ILE A 523 -3.44 -21.43 -19.02
N HIS A 524 -2.32 -22.17 -19.07
CA HIS A 524 -2.18 -23.40 -19.88
C HIS A 524 -2.46 -24.72 -19.16
N VAL A 525 -2.22 -24.79 -17.85
CA VAL A 525 -2.31 -26.04 -17.07
C VAL A 525 -3.67 -26.13 -16.39
N ASN A 526 -4.44 -27.14 -16.76
CA ASN A 526 -5.70 -27.43 -16.09
C ASN A 526 -5.43 -28.21 -14.81
N GLY A 527 -5.73 -27.61 -13.65
CA GLY A 527 -5.42 -28.17 -12.34
C GLY A 527 -6.16 -27.47 -11.21
N PRO A 528 -5.91 -27.87 -9.94
CA PRO A 528 -6.57 -27.28 -8.78
C PRO A 528 -6.29 -25.78 -8.64
N LEU A 529 -5.06 -25.32 -8.94
CA LEU A 529 -4.71 -23.91 -8.88
C LEU A 529 -5.53 -23.08 -9.89
N LYS A 530 -5.66 -23.56 -11.14
CA LYS A 530 -6.52 -22.89 -12.14
C LYS A 530 -7.98 -22.84 -11.71
N LYS A 531 -8.51 -23.89 -11.09
CA LYS A 531 -9.88 -23.90 -10.53
C LYS A 531 -10.05 -22.93 -9.37
N LEU A 532 -9.09 -22.89 -8.44
CA LEU A 532 -9.09 -22.00 -7.29
C LEU A 532 -9.07 -20.53 -7.72
N PHE A 533 -8.11 -20.15 -8.56
CA PHE A 533 -7.95 -18.77 -9.02
C PHE A 533 -8.99 -18.37 -10.08
N GLY A 534 -9.52 -19.35 -10.82
CA GLY A 534 -10.59 -19.16 -11.80
C GLY A 534 -12.01 -19.22 -11.22
N TRP A 535 -12.17 -19.31 -9.90
CA TRP A 535 -13.49 -19.32 -9.27
C TRP A 535 -14.28 -18.05 -9.61
N SER A 536 -15.53 -18.22 -10.03
CA SER A 536 -16.38 -17.13 -10.51
C SER A 536 -16.66 -16.06 -9.46
N GLY A 537 -16.60 -16.41 -8.16
CA GLY A 537 -16.73 -15.46 -7.05
C GLY A 537 -15.68 -14.35 -7.07
N TRP A 538 -14.49 -14.59 -7.65
CA TRP A 538 -13.46 -13.57 -7.79
C TRP A 538 -13.84 -12.45 -8.76
N ASN A 539 -14.77 -12.68 -9.69
CA ASN A 539 -15.05 -11.72 -10.77
C ASN A 539 -15.59 -10.39 -10.24
N ALA A 540 -16.54 -10.42 -9.31
CA ALA A 540 -17.11 -9.20 -8.72
C ALA A 540 -16.04 -8.45 -7.90
N MET A 541 -15.26 -9.17 -7.08
CA MET A 541 -14.19 -8.60 -6.26
C MET A 541 -13.09 -7.98 -7.14
N ALA A 542 -12.70 -8.66 -8.22
CA ALA A 542 -11.68 -8.17 -9.16
C ALA A 542 -12.14 -6.94 -9.94
N ARG A 543 -13.44 -6.78 -10.21
CA ARG A 543 -14.00 -5.56 -10.84
C ARG A 543 -13.91 -4.35 -9.91
N MET A 544 -14.03 -4.55 -8.60
CA MET A 544 -13.92 -3.48 -7.60
C MET A 544 -12.47 -3.21 -7.17
N SER A 545 -11.47 -3.88 -7.77
CA SER A 545 -10.09 -3.85 -7.27
C SER A 545 -9.50 -2.45 -7.18
N LEU A 546 -9.86 -1.54 -8.08
CA LEU A 546 -9.38 -0.15 -8.07
C LEU A 546 -9.94 0.62 -6.86
N THR A 547 -11.26 0.61 -6.68
CA THR A 547 -11.90 1.24 -5.53
C THR A 547 -11.35 0.69 -4.23
N VAL A 548 -11.25 -0.63 -4.14
CA VAL A 548 -10.75 -1.35 -2.96
C VAL A 548 -9.28 -0.98 -2.68
N LEU A 549 -8.43 -0.88 -3.70
CA LEU A 549 -7.01 -0.52 -3.56
C LEU A 549 -6.81 0.86 -2.93
N ILE A 550 -7.66 1.84 -3.21
CA ILE A 550 -7.46 3.18 -2.63
C ILE A 550 -8.21 3.29 -1.29
N LEU A 551 -9.45 2.79 -1.24
CA LEU A 551 -10.34 2.94 -0.10
C LEU A 551 -9.85 2.19 1.15
N HIS A 552 -9.19 1.03 0.98
CA HIS A 552 -8.74 0.25 2.13
C HIS A 552 -7.80 1.03 3.04
N TRP A 553 -6.97 1.93 2.51
CA TRP A 553 -6.06 2.73 3.34
C TRP A 553 -6.82 3.68 4.25
N CYS A 554 -7.84 4.36 3.71
CA CYS A 554 -8.71 5.23 4.50
C CYS A 554 -9.41 4.46 5.62
N VAL A 555 -10.00 3.31 5.28
CA VAL A 555 -10.73 2.44 6.23
C VAL A 555 -9.79 1.90 7.30
N ASN A 556 -8.63 1.38 6.93
CA ASN A 556 -7.66 0.79 7.85
C ASN A 556 -7.14 1.84 8.84
N MET A 557 -6.80 3.05 8.37
CA MET A 557 -6.43 4.18 9.23
C MET A 557 -7.55 4.58 10.20
N ILE A 558 -8.81 4.57 9.77
CA ILE A 558 -9.95 4.87 10.64
C ILE A 558 -10.07 3.80 11.74
N ILE A 559 -9.92 2.51 11.41
CA ILE A 559 -9.96 1.40 12.38
C ILE A 559 -8.82 1.53 13.40
N ALA A 560 -7.60 1.80 12.92
CA ALA A 560 -6.40 1.93 13.73
C ALA A 560 -6.41 3.18 14.64
N ALA A 561 -7.09 4.26 14.23
CA ALA A 561 -7.20 5.53 14.97
C ALA A 561 -8.10 5.45 16.22
N ARG A 562 -7.78 4.57 17.16
CA ARG A 562 -8.51 4.39 18.43
C ARG A 562 -8.24 5.55 19.40
N PRO A 563 -9.19 5.89 20.30
CA PRO A 563 -9.02 6.99 21.26
C PRO A 563 -8.02 6.67 22.38
N VAL A 564 -7.73 5.39 22.61
CA VAL A 564 -6.78 4.88 23.61
C VAL A 564 -5.77 3.94 22.96
N ALA A 565 -4.60 3.81 23.59
CA ALA A 565 -3.61 2.81 23.19
C ALA A 565 -4.16 1.40 23.43
N TYR A 566 -3.91 0.49 22.49
CA TYR A 566 -4.42 -0.88 22.54
C TYR A 566 -3.28 -1.90 22.65
N ARG A 567 -3.62 -3.16 22.97
CA ARG A 567 -2.66 -4.26 22.88
C ARG A 567 -2.59 -4.77 21.45
N THR A 568 -1.41 -5.19 21.04
CA THR A 568 -1.18 -5.79 19.73
C THR A 568 -0.78 -7.24 19.87
N SER A 569 -1.36 -8.08 19.02
CA SER A 569 -1.04 -9.49 18.86
C SER A 569 -1.35 -9.91 17.42
N PHE A 570 -0.96 -11.12 17.03
CA PHE A 570 -1.31 -11.66 15.73
C PHE A 570 -2.84 -11.72 15.51
N LEU A 571 -3.60 -12.04 16.56
CA LEU A 571 -5.06 -12.09 16.50
C LEU A 571 -5.62 -10.68 16.30
N ASP A 572 -5.13 -9.68 17.03
CA ASP A 572 -5.58 -8.30 16.89
C ASP A 572 -5.35 -7.77 15.47
N VAL A 573 -4.18 -8.03 14.88
CA VAL A 573 -3.89 -7.65 13.49
C VAL A 573 -4.82 -8.38 12.51
N THR A 574 -5.11 -9.65 12.77
CA THR A 574 -6.03 -10.44 11.93
C THR A 574 -7.47 -9.90 12.02
N VAL A 575 -7.90 -9.47 13.20
CA VAL A 575 -9.20 -8.81 13.40
C VAL A 575 -9.26 -7.49 12.62
N ASP A 576 -8.24 -6.65 12.74
CA ASP A 576 -8.22 -5.36 12.03
C ASP A 576 -8.11 -5.55 10.50
N TRP A 577 -7.38 -6.57 10.05
CA TRP A 577 -7.31 -6.96 8.64
C TRP A 577 -8.65 -7.45 8.09
N THR A 578 -9.33 -8.35 8.79
CA THR A 578 -10.65 -8.87 8.38
C THR A 578 -11.71 -7.78 8.41
N ALA A 579 -11.72 -6.93 9.43
CA ALA A 579 -12.59 -5.75 9.49
C ALA A 579 -12.32 -4.80 8.32
N THR A 580 -11.05 -4.52 8.00
CA THR A 580 -10.66 -3.71 6.85
C THR A 580 -11.17 -4.30 5.54
N ILE A 581 -11.02 -5.61 5.31
CA ILE A 581 -11.53 -6.29 4.12
C ILE A 581 -13.04 -6.09 4.01
N VAL A 582 -13.79 -6.50 5.03
CA VAL A 582 -15.26 -6.51 4.99
C VAL A 582 -15.80 -5.09 4.79
N ILE A 583 -15.34 -4.13 5.58
CA ILE A 583 -15.81 -2.74 5.50
C ILE A 583 -15.43 -2.13 4.14
N THR A 584 -14.21 -2.36 3.66
CA THR A 584 -13.77 -1.81 2.36
C THR A 584 -14.60 -2.37 1.21
N TYR A 585 -14.86 -3.67 1.17
CA TYR A 585 -15.68 -4.25 0.10
C TYR A 585 -17.14 -3.78 0.15
N ILE A 586 -17.73 -3.64 1.34
CA ILE A 586 -19.08 -3.09 1.50
C ILE A 586 -19.14 -1.64 0.99
N LEU A 587 -18.16 -0.81 1.35
CA LEU A 587 -18.10 0.59 0.91
C LEU A 587 -17.67 0.75 -0.55
N ALA A 588 -16.96 -0.23 -1.12
CA ALA A 588 -16.56 -0.20 -2.52
C ALA A 588 -17.74 -0.40 -3.48
N ILE A 589 -18.76 -1.17 -3.07
CA ILE A 589 -19.97 -1.41 -3.87
C ILE A 589 -20.63 -0.10 -4.36
N PRO A 590 -21.06 0.83 -3.48
CA PRO A 590 -21.72 2.05 -3.93
C PRO A 590 -20.80 2.92 -4.79
N ILE A 591 -19.50 3.00 -4.49
CA ILE A 591 -18.56 3.79 -5.31
C ILE A 591 -18.42 3.18 -6.71
N THR A 592 -18.27 1.87 -6.82
CA THR A 592 -18.13 1.21 -8.12
C THR A 592 -19.43 1.29 -8.94
N VAL A 593 -20.60 1.13 -8.30
CA VAL A 593 -21.91 1.15 -8.98
C VAL A 593 -22.36 2.57 -9.37
N LEU A 594 -22.08 3.58 -8.54
CA LEU A 594 -22.55 4.95 -8.75
C LEU A 594 -21.55 5.86 -9.48
N VAL A 595 -20.26 5.49 -9.51
CA VAL A 595 -19.19 6.33 -10.07
C VAL A 595 -18.38 5.57 -11.12
N GLU A 596 -17.74 4.47 -10.74
CA GLU A 596 -16.78 3.79 -11.63
C GLU A 596 -17.43 3.26 -12.92
N LEU A 597 -18.41 2.37 -12.78
CA LEU A 597 -19.06 1.73 -13.94
C LEU A 597 -19.89 2.71 -14.79
N PRO A 598 -20.68 3.63 -14.21
CA PRO A 598 -21.43 4.62 -14.99
C PRO A 598 -20.53 5.52 -15.81
N ILE A 599 -19.48 6.09 -15.22
CA ILE A 599 -18.59 7.03 -15.92
C ILE A 599 -17.82 6.31 -17.02
N GLN A 600 -17.35 5.08 -16.76
CA GLN A 600 -16.71 4.27 -17.80
C GLN A 600 -17.65 4.01 -18.99
N LYS A 601 -18.93 3.74 -18.73
CA LYS A 601 -19.92 3.49 -19.79
C LYS A 601 -20.27 4.79 -20.53
N PHE A 602 -20.54 5.86 -19.79
CA PHE A 602 -20.91 7.17 -20.35
C PHE A 602 -19.79 7.72 -21.24
N MET A 603 -18.56 7.80 -20.73
CA MET A 603 -17.42 8.28 -21.51
C MET A 603 -17.08 7.34 -22.67
N GLY A 604 -17.28 6.03 -22.47
CA GLY A 604 -17.13 5.04 -23.53
C GLY A 604 -18.06 5.29 -24.72
N LEU A 605 -19.33 5.62 -24.45
CA LEU A 605 -20.33 5.94 -25.49
C LEU A 605 -20.19 7.34 -26.10
N LEU A 606 -19.62 8.29 -25.34
CA LEU A 606 -19.42 9.65 -25.81
C LEU A 606 -18.23 9.77 -26.77
N MET A 607 -17.17 8.98 -26.53
CA MET A 607 -15.89 9.11 -27.22
C MET A 607 -15.61 7.99 -28.23
N PHE A 608 -16.28 6.83 -28.14
CA PHE A 608 -16.09 5.66 -29.01
C PHE A 608 -17.43 5.15 -29.50
#